data_AF-A0AAV2L9Q6-F1
#
_entry.id   AF-A0AAV2L9Q6-F1
#
_cell.length_a   1.000
_cell.length_b   1.000
_cell.length_c   1.000
_cell.angle_alpha   90.00
_cell.angle_beta   90.00
_cell.angle_gamma   90.00
#
_symmetry.space_group_name_H-M   'P 1'
#
loop_
_entity.id
_entity.type
_entity.pdbx_description
1 polymer ?
#
loop_
_entity_poly.entity_id
_entity_poly.type
_entity_poly.pdbx_seq_one_letter_code
_entity_poly.pdbx_strand_id
1 'polypeptide(L)'
;MFSVEWLGQKVALKASNGKYICTKKNGQLLAVSDSVGEDELLSIKMINRPMLILRGQNGFICHHKNSNTLDASRSIYDIFTLQHSNGAYQIKGASGQYWYVNSSLVVCSDGEAPEDFFIELVERGRLAIRGKNGKYLRGDPGGLLKGDGLTLSSSVLWEY
;
A
#
# COMPACT_ATOMS: atom_id res chain seq x y z
N MET A 1 13.45 -10.34 16.17
CA MET A 1 12.69 -9.30 15.45
C MET A 1 13.18 -9.28 14.01
N PHE A 2 12.31 -9.03 13.04
CA PHE A 2 12.66 -8.93 11.62
C PHE A 2 12.40 -7.51 11.14
N SER A 3 13.21 -7.03 10.20
CA SER A 3 12.90 -5.84 9.40
C SER A 3 12.48 -6.27 7.99
N VAL A 4 11.56 -5.52 7.39
CA VAL A 4 11.08 -5.76 6.03
C VAL A 4 11.71 -4.73 5.11
N GLU A 5 12.24 -5.19 3.98
CA GLU A 5 12.69 -4.35 2.88
C GLU A 5 11.68 -4.48 1.73
N TRP A 6 11.05 -3.37 1.36
CA TRP A 6 10.01 -3.32 0.33
C TRP A 6 10.62 -3.10 -1.06
N LEU A 7 10.44 -4.06 -1.95
CA LEU A 7 11.08 -4.13 -3.27
C LEU A 7 10.00 -4.21 -4.38
N GLY A 8 9.06 -3.27 -4.35
CA GLY A 8 7.91 -3.26 -5.26
C GLY A 8 6.97 -4.43 -4.98
N GLN A 9 6.86 -5.38 -5.92
CA GLN A 9 6.00 -6.57 -5.81
C GLN A 9 6.54 -7.64 -4.86
N LYS A 10 7.79 -7.48 -4.42
CA LYS A 10 8.50 -8.43 -3.56
C LYS A 10 8.96 -7.75 -2.29
N VAL A 11 9.32 -8.56 -1.31
CA VAL A 11 9.96 -8.11 -0.08
C VAL A 11 11.14 -9.00 0.24
N ALA A 12 12.10 -8.45 0.99
CA ALA A 12 13.11 -9.25 1.67
C ALA A 12 12.93 -9.08 3.19
N LEU A 13 13.14 -10.17 3.93
CA LEU A 13 13.09 -10.15 5.40
C LEU A 13 14.51 -10.24 5.94
N LYS A 14 14.90 -9.29 6.78
CA LYS A 14 16.20 -9.30 7.45
C LYS A 14 16.01 -9.62 8.92
N ALA A 15 16.71 -10.65 9.38
CA ALA A 15 16.66 -11.11 10.76
C ALA A 15 17.57 -10.27 11.66
N SER A 16 17.41 -10.43 12.98
CA SER A 16 18.19 -9.72 13.98
C SER A 16 19.69 -10.04 13.97
N ASN A 17 20.10 -11.13 13.32
CA ASN A 17 21.52 -11.45 13.10
C ASN A 17 22.13 -10.67 11.90
N GLY A 18 21.37 -9.76 11.29
CA GLY A 18 21.81 -8.96 10.15
C GLY A 18 21.76 -9.69 8.80
N LYS A 19 21.31 -10.95 8.75
CA LYS A 19 21.20 -11.73 7.52
C LYS A 19 19.78 -11.71 6.97
N TYR A 20 19.65 -11.82 5.65
CA TYR A 20 18.37 -12.01 4.96
C TYR A 20 17.88 -13.46 5.07
N ILE A 21 16.55 -13.60 5.10
CA ILE A 21 15.87 -14.90 5.06
C ILE A 21 15.91 -15.42 3.63
N CYS A 22 16.53 -16.59 3.47
CA CYS A 22 16.67 -17.35 2.24
C CYS A 22 15.74 -18.56 2.26
N THR A 23 15.10 -18.86 1.12
CA THR A 23 14.29 -20.06 0.91
C THR A 23 15.12 -21.12 0.20
N LYS A 24 15.44 -22.21 0.89
CA LYS A 24 16.13 -23.35 0.28
C LYS A 24 15.20 -24.13 -0.64
N LYS A 25 15.78 -24.88 -1.59
CA LYS A 25 15.06 -25.80 -2.50
C LYS A 25 14.15 -26.83 -1.80
N ASN A 26 14.44 -27.15 -0.54
CA ASN A 26 13.64 -28.06 0.29
C ASN A 26 12.53 -27.34 1.09
N GLY A 27 12.30 -26.04 0.86
CA GLY A 27 11.28 -25.22 1.52
C GLY A 27 11.67 -24.66 2.88
N GLN A 28 12.88 -24.93 3.38
CA GLN A 28 13.34 -24.36 4.65
C GLN A 28 13.67 -22.87 4.52
N LEU A 29 13.33 -22.11 5.56
CA LEU A 29 13.68 -20.68 5.70
C LEU A 29 14.86 -20.53 6.64
N LEU A 30 15.93 -19.86 6.20
CA LEU A 30 17.16 -19.67 6.97
C LEU A 30 17.68 -18.23 6.88
N ALA A 31 18.10 -17.67 8.01
CA ALA A 31 18.70 -16.34 8.09
C ALA A 31 20.21 -16.40 7.87
N VAL A 32 20.65 -16.60 6.63
CA VAL A 32 22.06 -16.86 6.30
C VAL A 32 22.66 -15.95 5.23
N SER A 33 21.83 -15.26 4.45
CA SER A 33 22.30 -14.48 3.31
C SER A 33 22.72 -13.06 3.69
N ASP A 34 23.78 -12.55 3.07
CA ASP A 34 24.26 -11.17 3.27
C ASP A 34 23.62 -10.15 2.33
N SER A 35 22.98 -10.62 1.26
CA SER A 35 22.42 -9.80 0.18
C SER A 35 21.10 -10.37 -0.31
N VAL A 36 20.25 -9.53 -0.88
CA VAL A 36 18.99 -9.98 -1.50
C VAL A 36 19.28 -10.54 -2.89
N GLY A 37 19.07 -11.85 -3.06
CA GLY A 37 19.01 -12.54 -4.35
C GLY A 37 17.61 -13.16 -4.57
N GLU A 38 17.49 -14.05 -5.56
CA GLU A 38 16.21 -14.66 -5.93
C GLU A 38 15.57 -15.46 -4.79
N ASP A 39 16.38 -16.19 -4.02
CA ASP A 39 15.92 -17.04 -2.92
C ASP A 39 15.48 -16.23 -1.68
N GLU A 40 15.85 -14.95 -1.60
CA GLU A 40 15.46 -14.01 -0.54
C GLU A 40 14.19 -13.20 -0.87
N LEU A 41 13.71 -13.26 -2.12
CA LEU A 41 12.53 -12.52 -2.57
C LEU A 41 11.24 -13.25 -2.19
N LEU A 42 10.50 -12.67 -1.27
CA LEU A 42 9.21 -13.16 -0.79
C LEU A 42 8.06 -12.32 -1.35
N SER A 43 6.86 -12.92 -1.42
CA SER A 43 5.63 -12.20 -1.74
C SER A 43 4.74 -12.12 -0.50
N ILE A 44 4.24 -10.92 -0.19
CA ILE A 44 3.29 -10.69 0.90
C ILE A 44 1.90 -10.48 0.31
N LYS A 45 0.93 -11.23 0.84
CA LYS A 45 -0.49 -11.09 0.51
C LYS A 45 -1.31 -10.90 1.78
N MET A 46 -2.05 -9.80 1.85
CA MET A 46 -3.09 -9.61 2.87
C MET A 46 -4.33 -10.43 2.48
N ILE A 47 -4.62 -11.48 3.25
CA ILE A 47 -5.75 -12.39 2.99
C ILE A 47 -7.00 -12.05 3.82
N ASN A 48 -6.82 -11.34 4.93
CA ASN A 48 -7.86 -11.00 5.91
C ASN A 48 -8.42 -9.57 5.71
N ARG A 49 -8.19 -8.98 4.54
CA ARG A 49 -8.65 -7.64 4.15
C ARG A 49 -9.14 -7.60 2.70
N PRO A 50 -10.19 -8.35 2.34
CA PRO A 50 -10.82 -8.21 1.02
C PRO A 50 -11.52 -6.85 0.86
N MET A 51 -11.90 -6.23 1.99
CA MET A 51 -12.46 -4.89 2.09
C MET A 51 -11.53 -4.01 2.93
N LEU A 52 -11.39 -2.75 2.54
CA LEU A 52 -10.56 -1.76 3.22
C LEU A 52 -11.40 -0.55 3.64
N ILE A 53 -11.21 -0.14 4.89
CA ILE A 53 -11.58 1.17 5.39
C ILE A 53 -10.27 1.83 5.81
N LEU A 54 -9.98 3.01 5.29
CA LEU A 54 -8.69 3.67 5.50
C LEU A 54 -8.89 4.97 6.27
N ARG A 55 -8.21 5.10 7.41
CA ARG A 55 -8.23 6.33 8.22
C ARG A 55 -6.82 6.90 8.36
N GLY A 56 -6.64 8.14 7.90
CA GLY A 56 -5.42 8.90 8.09
C GLY A 56 -5.55 9.88 9.26
N GLN A 57 -4.53 10.73 9.42
CA GLN A 57 -4.47 11.73 10.49
C GLN A 57 -5.66 12.69 10.51
N ASN A 58 -6.20 13.05 9.35
CA ASN A 58 -7.25 14.05 9.20
C ASN A 58 -8.67 13.48 9.08
N GLY A 59 -8.81 12.15 9.05
CA GLY A 59 -10.09 11.48 8.83
C GLY A 59 -10.00 10.27 7.92
N PHE A 60 -11.14 9.77 7.48
CA PHE A 60 -11.24 8.65 6.56
C PHE A 60 -11.04 9.07 5.11
N ILE A 61 -10.63 8.09 4.30
CA ILE A 61 -10.66 8.20 2.84
C ILE A 61 -12.09 7.94 2.35
N CYS A 62 -12.62 8.84 1.52
CA CYS A 62 -13.92 8.68 0.87
C CYS A 62 -13.92 9.25 -0.55
N HIS A 63 -14.90 8.85 -1.33
CA HIS A 63 -15.26 9.51 -2.57
C HIS A 63 -15.70 10.96 -2.32
N HIS A 64 -15.15 11.88 -3.10
CA HIS A 64 -15.56 13.28 -3.04
C HIS A 64 -16.95 13.43 -3.67
N LYS A 65 -17.83 14.21 -3.04
CA LYS A 65 -19.19 14.41 -3.57
C LYS A 65 -19.12 15.15 -4.91
N ASN A 66 -19.68 14.54 -5.97
CA ASN A 66 -19.73 15.10 -7.33
C ASN A 66 -18.38 15.24 -8.04
N SER A 67 -17.36 14.48 -7.64
CA SER A 67 -16.06 14.43 -8.31
C SER A 67 -15.56 12.99 -8.31
N ASN A 68 -14.69 12.63 -9.25
CA ASN A 68 -14.05 11.33 -9.26
C ASN A 68 -12.92 11.18 -8.24
N THR A 69 -12.52 12.28 -7.61
CA THR A 69 -11.41 12.35 -6.65
C THR A 69 -11.76 11.74 -5.29
N LEU A 70 -10.74 11.43 -4.51
CA LEU A 70 -10.89 10.96 -3.13
C LEU A 70 -10.48 12.05 -2.13
N ASP A 71 -11.29 12.22 -1.10
CA ASP A 71 -10.96 12.98 0.10
C ASP A 71 -10.27 12.07 1.12
N ALA A 72 -9.40 12.64 1.96
CA ALA A 72 -8.68 11.98 3.05
C ALA A 72 -8.89 12.68 4.41
N SER A 73 -10.01 13.39 4.55
CA SER A 73 -10.31 14.26 5.70
C SER A 73 -11.76 14.13 6.20
N ARG A 74 -12.45 13.06 5.82
CA ARG A 74 -13.88 12.90 6.08
C ARG A 74 -14.13 12.26 7.45
N SER A 75 -15.25 12.62 8.08
CA SER A 75 -15.70 11.99 9.34
C SER A 75 -16.51 10.70 9.13
N ILE A 76 -16.99 10.48 7.91
CA ILE A 76 -17.62 9.24 7.43
C ILE A 76 -16.58 8.42 6.67
N TYR A 77 -16.80 7.12 6.51
CA TYR A 77 -15.92 6.23 5.74
C TYR A 77 -16.62 5.64 4.53
N ASP A 78 -15.85 5.35 3.49
CA ASP A 78 -16.25 4.45 2.41
C ASP A 78 -15.54 3.11 2.56
N ILE A 79 -16.13 2.07 1.98
CA ILE A 79 -15.55 0.73 1.95
C ILE A 79 -15.03 0.46 0.53
N PHE A 80 -13.75 0.15 0.45
CA PHE A 80 -13.07 -0.16 -0.80
C PHE A 80 -12.82 -1.67 -0.92
N THR A 81 -12.80 -2.19 -2.14
CA THR A 81 -12.40 -3.60 -2.38
C THR A 81 -10.93 -3.66 -2.70
N LEU A 82 -10.20 -4.57 -2.05
CA LEU A 82 -8.79 -4.79 -2.30
C LEU A 82 -8.57 -6.08 -3.09
N GLN A 83 -7.98 -5.96 -4.27
CA GLN A 83 -7.66 -7.09 -5.14
C GLN A 83 -6.14 -7.25 -5.23
N HIS A 84 -5.64 -8.44 -4.89
CA HIS A 84 -4.21 -8.74 -5.01
C HIS A 84 -3.91 -9.29 -6.42
N SER A 85 -2.90 -8.71 -7.07
CA SER A 85 -2.39 -9.14 -8.37
C SER A 85 -0.87 -9.17 -8.34
N ASN A 86 -0.27 -10.37 -8.37
CA ASN A 86 1.18 -10.57 -8.46
C ASN A 86 2.04 -9.71 -7.51
N GLY A 87 1.68 -9.60 -6.22
CA GLY A 87 2.42 -8.81 -5.24
C GLY A 87 2.09 -7.31 -5.23
N ALA A 88 1.29 -6.84 -6.18
CA ALA A 88 0.65 -5.53 -6.16
C ALA A 88 -0.83 -5.65 -5.74
N TYR A 89 -1.43 -4.49 -5.50
CA TYR A 89 -2.80 -4.35 -5.09
C TYR A 89 -3.54 -3.35 -5.97
N GLN A 90 -4.77 -3.69 -6.31
CA GLN A 90 -5.70 -2.85 -7.04
C GLN A 90 -6.86 -2.54 -6.11
N ILE A 91 -7.21 -1.26 -6.00
CA ILE A 91 -8.24 -0.79 -5.07
C ILE A 91 -9.45 -0.35 -5.88
N LYS A 92 -10.64 -0.84 -5.54
CA LYS A 92 -11.90 -0.44 -6.18
C LYS A 92 -12.76 0.39 -5.26
N GLY A 93 -13.37 1.43 -5.82
CA GLY A 93 -14.49 2.14 -5.22
C GLY A 93 -15.76 1.29 -5.12
N ALA A 94 -16.76 1.80 -4.41
CA ALA A 94 -18.05 1.13 -4.25
C ALA A 94 -18.78 0.88 -5.59
N SER A 95 -18.52 1.73 -6.59
CA SER A 95 -19.07 1.62 -7.95
C SER A 95 -18.33 0.61 -8.84
N GLY A 96 -17.26 -0.01 -8.33
CA GLY A 96 -16.49 -1.06 -9.02
C GLY A 96 -15.34 -0.57 -9.89
N GLN A 97 -15.21 0.75 -10.09
CA GLN A 97 -14.08 1.36 -10.78
C GLN A 97 -12.83 1.40 -9.91
N TYR A 98 -11.67 1.45 -10.57
CA TYR A 98 -10.36 1.39 -9.93
C TYR A 98 -9.87 2.75 -9.48
N TRP A 99 -9.07 2.72 -8.42
CA TRP A 99 -8.22 3.83 -8.06
C TRP A 99 -7.09 3.99 -9.05
N TYR A 100 -6.71 5.23 -9.32
CA TYR A 100 -5.50 5.57 -10.07
C TYR A 100 -4.97 6.94 -9.67
N VAL A 101 -3.70 7.22 -9.97
CA VAL A 101 -3.10 8.55 -9.76
C VAL A 101 -3.10 9.31 -11.09
N ASN A 102 -3.80 10.44 -11.15
CA ASN A 102 -3.87 11.25 -12.36
C ASN A 102 -2.59 12.09 -12.60
N SER A 103 -2.52 12.80 -13.72
CA SER A 103 -1.35 13.63 -14.10
C SER A 103 -1.06 14.77 -13.12
N SER A 104 -2.07 15.23 -12.37
CA SER A 104 -1.94 16.23 -11.29
C SER A 104 -1.62 15.60 -9.93
N LEU A 105 -1.28 14.31 -9.89
CA LEU A 105 -0.96 13.53 -8.69
C LEU A 105 -2.10 13.43 -7.69
N VAL A 106 -3.35 13.61 -8.11
CA VAL A 106 -4.56 13.39 -7.30
C VAL A 106 -5.04 11.96 -7.51
N VAL A 107 -5.50 11.31 -6.44
CA VAL A 107 -6.08 9.96 -6.54
C VAL A 107 -7.54 10.07 -6.93
N CYS A 108 -7.89 9.40 -8.03
CA CYS A 108 -9.23 9.29 -8.57
C CYS A 108 -9.74 7.86 -8.42
N SER A 109 -11.05 7.65 -8.56
CA SER A 109 -11.72 6.35 -8.29
C SER A 109 -12.69 5.90 -9.38
N ASP A 110 -12.61 6.50 -10.56
CA ASP A 110 -13.39 6.21 -11.78
C ASP A 110 -12.56 5.50 -12.86
N GLY A 111 -11.41 4.91 -12.50
CA GLY A 111 -10.54 4.22 -13.45
C GLY A 111 -11.19 2.96 -14.03
N GLU A 112 -11.21 2.83 -15.36
CA GLU A 112 -11.70 1.63 -16.04
C GLU A 112 -10.67 0.48 -16.00
N ALA A 113 -9.38 0.83 -16.03
CA ALA A 113 -8.28 -0.12 -15.97
C ALA A 113 -7.68 -0.21 -14.55
N PRO A 114 -7.24 -1.40 -14.11
CA PRO A 114 -6.57 -1.54 -12.82
C PRO A 114 -5.23 -0.81 -12.81
N GLU A 115 -4.98 -0.05 -11.75
CA GLU A 115 -3.66 0.49 -11.43
C GLU A 115 -3.07 -0.23 -10.20
N ASP A 116 -1.79 -0.55 -10.29
CA ASP A 116 -1.05 -1.24 -9.24
C ASP A 116 -0.58 -0.25 -8.17
N PHE A 117 -0.89 -0.60 -6.92
CA PHE A 117 -0.37 0.00 -5.71
C PHE A 117 0.41 -1.04 -4.89
N PHE A 118 1.36 -0.57 -4.11
CA PHE A 118 2.17 -1.39 -3.20
C PHE A 118 1.82 -1.03 -1.77
N ILE A 119 1.56 -2.05 -0.95
CA ILE A 119 1.19 -1.87 0.46
C ILE A 119 2.38 -2.21 1.32
N GLU A 120 2.78 -1.23 2.13
CA GLU A 120 3.87 -1.38 3.10
C GLU A 120 3.27 -1.40 4.52
N LEU A 121 3.44 -2.51 5.23
CA LEU A 121 3.02 -2.66 6.63
C LEU A 121 4.06 -2.01 7.55
N VAL A 122 3.94 -0.70 7.74
CA VAL A 122 4.95 0.12 8.42
C VAL A 122 4.95 -0.12 9.93
N GLU A 123 3.77 -0.18 10.54
CA GLU A 123 3.64 -0.35 11.99
C GLU A 123 2.32 -1.03 12.36
N ARG A 124 2.13 -1.29 13.66
CA ARG A 124 0.96 -2.04 14.13
C ARG A 124 -0.33 -1.31 13.76
N GLY A 125 -1.13 -1.94 12.91
CA GLY A 125 -2.43 -1.44 12.49
C GLY A 125 -2.38 -0.26 11.51
N ARG A 126 -1.20 0.16 11.03
CA ARG A 126 -1.07 1.21 10.02
C ARG A 126 -0.22 0.76 8.83
N LEU A 127 -0.66 1.11 7.63
CA LEU A 127 0.03 0.83 6.38
C LEU A 127 0.34 2.13 5.64
N ALA A 128 1.31 2.08 4.73
CA ALA A 128 1.50 3.08 3.69
C ALA A 128 1.10 2.46 2.34
N ILE A 129 0.56 3.28 1.45
CA ILE A 129 0.21 2.88 0.08
C ILE A 129 1.11 3.65 -0.86
N ARG A 130 1.83 2.94 -1.73
CA ARG A 130 2.76 3.52 -2.70
C ARG A 130 2.22 3.30 -4.11
N GLY A 131 2.13 4.36 -4.90
CA GLY A 131 1.72 4.27 -6.30
C GLY A 131 2.84 3.77 -7.21
N LYS A 132 2.50 3.39 -8.45
CA LYS A 132 3.46 3.02 -9.51
C LYS A 132 4.52 4.10 -9.79
N ASN A 133 4.21 5.36 -9.46
CA ASN A 133 5.14 6.49 -9.57
C ASN A 133 6.21 6.52 -8.47
N GLY A 134 6.24 5.53 -7.58
CA GLY A 134 7.21 5.42 -6.50
C GLY A 134 6.97 6.38 -5.33
N LYS A 135 5.81 7.05 -5.27
CA LYS A 135 5.43 7.98 -4.20
C LYS A 135 4.29 7.42 -3.36
N TYR A 136 4.23 7.83 -2.10
CA TYR A 136 3.18 7.44 -1.17
C TYR A 136 1.90 8.25 -1.39
N LEU A 137 0.77 7.61 -1.15
CA LEU A 137 -0.52 8.28 -1.04
C LEU A 137 -0.57 9.01 0.30
N ARG A 138 -0.89 10.31 0.28
CA ARG A 138 -1.07 11.15 1.47
C ARG A 138 -2.34 11.98 1.41
N GLY A 139 -2.89 12.28 2.58
CA GLY A 139 -3.85 13.38 2.71
C GLY A 139 -3.12 14.72 2.61
N ASP A 140 -3.53 15.58 1.69
CA ASP A 140 -3.01 16.94 1.62
C ASP A 140 -3.72 17.89 2.60
N PRO A 141 -3.18 19.09 2.86
CA PRO A 141 -3.82 20.06 3.74
C PRO A 141 -5.21 20.53 3.27
N GLY A 142 -5.48 20.43 1.96
CA GLY A 142 -6.79 20.70 1.37
C GLY A 142 -7.80 19.56 1.55
N GLY A 143 -7.37 18.44 2.14
CA GLY A 143 -8.21 17.29 2.43
C GLY A 143 -8.34 16.29 1.29
N LEU A 144 -7.63 16.47 0.17
CA LEU A 144 -7.60 15.54 -0.96
C LEU A 144 -6.56 14.44 -0.76
N LEU A 145 -6.82 13.26 -1.31
CA LEU A 145 -5.85 12.18 -1.40
C LEU A 145 -4.94 12.41 -2.61
N LYS A 146 -3.62 12.53 -2.38
CA LYS A 146 -2.60 12.75 -3.40
C LYS A 146 -1.54 11.66 -3.39
N GLY A 147 -1.04 11.30 -4.58
CA GLY A 147 0.04 10.34 -4.78
C GLY A 147 1.42 11.01 -4.92
N ASP A 148 1.73 11.97 -4.06
CA ASP A 148 2.96 12.77 -4.12
C ASP A 148 3.82 12.73 -2.85
N GLY A 149 3.51 11.86 -1.88
CA GLY A 149 4.27 11.69 -0.64
C GLY A 149 5.66 11.10 -0.88
N LEU A 150 6.70 11.75 -0.34
CA LEU A 150 8.10 11.35 -0.57
C LEU A 150 8.69 10.51 0.57
N THR A 151 8.19 10.70 1.79
CA THR A 151 8.73 10.07 3.01
C THR A 151 7.60 9.53 3.88
N LEU A 152 7.94 8.55 4.71
CA LEU A 152 7.05 8.05 5.74
C LEU A 152 6.85 9.14 6.80
N SER A 153 5.61 9.60 6.92
CA SER A 153 5.13 10.63 7.84
C SER A 153 3.69 10.30 8.23
N SER A 154 3.13 10.98 9.23
CA SER A 154 1.74 10.76 9.64
C SER A 154 0.72 10.98 8.49
N SER A 155 1.06 11.80 7.50
CA SER A 155 0.17 12.11 6.36
C SER A 155 0.02 10.97 5.35
N VAL A 156 0.96 10.01 5.32
CA VAL A 156 0.97 8.87 4.37
C VAL A 156 0.55 7.55 5.02
N LEU A 157 0.24 7.57 6.32
CA LEU A 157 -0.07 6.37 7.09
C LEU A 157 -1.57 6.25 7.29
N TRP A 158 -2.07 5.03 7.08
CA TRP A 158 -3.49 4.70 7.07
C TRP A 158 -3.78 3.53 8.01
N GLU A 159 -4.68 3.72 8.96
CA GLU A 159 -5.27 2.63 9.73
C GLU A 159 -6.19 1.79 8.84
N TYR A 160 -6.20 0.44 9.01
CA TYR A 160 -6.85 -0.52 8.10
C TYR A 160 -7.51 -1.75 8.76
#